data_AF-A0A428U2I8-F1
#
_entry.id   AF-A0A428U2I8-F1
#
_cell.length_a   1.000
_cell.length_b   1.000
_cell.length_c   1.000
_cell.angle_alpha   90.00
_cell.angle_beta   90.00
_cell.angle_gamma   90.00
#
_symmetry.space_group_name_H-M   'P 1'
#
loop_
_entity.id
_entity.type
_entity.pdbx_description
1 polymer ?
#
loop_
_entity_poly.entity_id
_entity_poly.type
_entity_poly.pdbx_seq_one_letter_code
_entity_poly.pdbx_strand_id
1 'polypeptide(L)'
;MAYNDDSVLARLSSLSETHDSIATAAQWIMFHRRHADRTVQLWLQRLKDSSSTKRLSLIYLANEVAQQSKIRHKDDFIIAFAPIIAEAVSIAYKGAPAELQAKLKRVVDVWKDRTIFESPIQAAVEARIEELDRARGTAKSSFGGSPFGGGVGGAAPIPAEFAPLVTAHQSVTKLSIPLKATVASADQEYEKQTNSSTPVPSAPVYAARLNGLLKTLANAESAVAECVKAREDLISGLEKLLGANRAALEQDKAAAAQLTSRKTEIEEKKHAVEVGIMRALGPADSNGTPGEGDGSGTPPEPDRPEMEALTPPPMEPFGAPTPEALTPEGNPPTTAIAAEDEAPEAPSYQSLPISTNGSNKRRRVDVADDFPDLGGDDGIDADVAEMLKEESKS
;
A
#
# COMPACT_ATOMS: atom_id res chain seq x y z
N MET A 1 -41.05 2.16 -6.88
CA MET A 1 -40.78 3.07 -5.74
C MET A 1 -40.27 4.37 -6.33
N ALA A 2 -40.90 5.51 -6.03
CA ALA A 2 -40.52 6.79 -6.62
C ALA A 2 -39.14 7.27 -6.12
N TYR A 3 -38.49 8.14 -6.90
CA TYR A 3 -37.27 8.83 -6.47
C TYR A 3 -37.61 10.05 -5.62
N ASN A 4 -37.04 10.12 -4.42
CA ASN A 4 -36.95 11.32 -3.60
C ASN A 4 -35.72 11.23 -2.69
N ASP A 5 -35.27 12.36 -2.14
CA ASP A 5 -34.06 12.43 -1.33
C ASP A 5 -34.12 11.53 -0.09
N ASP A 6 -35.28 11.44 0.57
CA ASP A 6 -35.50 10.58 1.74
C ASP A 6 -35.29 9.09 1.42
N SER A 7 -35.76 8.62 0.25
CA SER A 7 -35.58 7.23 -0.20
C SER A 7 -34.12 6.91 -0.51
N VAL A 8 -33.34 7.90 -0.96
CA VAL A 8 -31.88 7.76 -1.13
C VAL A 8 -31.22 7.68 0.25
N LEU A 9 -31.50 8.63 1.15
CA LEU A 9 -30.90 8.69 2.48
C LEU A 9 -31.24 7.47 3.35
N ALA A 10 -32.47 6.94 3.24
CA ALA A 10 -32.89 5.70 3.89
C ALA A 10 -32.05 4.51 3.40
N ARG A 11 -31.90 4.34 2.08
CA ARG A 11 -31.09 3.26 1.48
C ARG A 11 -29.61 3.36 1.84
N LEU A 12 -29.03 4.56 1.79
CA LEU A 12 -27.66 4.80 2.22
C LEU A 12 -27.49 4.50 3.71
N SER A 13 -28.50 4.75 4.53
CA SER A 13 -28.47 4.46 5.97
C SER A 13 -28.63 2.96 6.29
N SER A 14 -29.46 2.23 5.56
CA SER A 14 -29.62 0.77 5.72
C SER A 14 -28.52 -0.09 5.06
N LEU A 15 -27.67 0.50 4.22
CA LEU A 15 -26.56 -0.18 3.53
C LEU A 15 -25.60 -0.89 4.51
N SER A 16 -25.27 -2.17 4.26
CA SER A 16 -24.23 -2.91 4.98
C SER A 16 -23.03 -3.23 4.08
N GLU A 17 -22.00 -3.87 4.64
CA GLU A 17 -20.85 -4.36 3.85
C GLU A 17 -21.14 -5.64 3.05
N THR A 18 -22.35 -6.22 3.15
CA THR A 18 -22.67 -7.45 2.39
C THR A 18 -22.88 -7.14 0.91
N HIS A 19 -22.38 -8.03 0.05
CA HIS A 19 -22.51 -7.90 -1.40
C HIS A 19 -23.98 -7.73 -1.85
N ASP A 20 -24.91 -8.47 -1.25
CA ASP A 20 -26.34 -8.39 -1.56
C ASP A 20 -26.95 -7.01 -1.24
N SER A 21 -26.58 -6.41 -0.09
CA SER A 21 -27.01 -5.06 0.29
C SER A 21 -26.49 -4.01 -0.71
N ILE A 22 -25.20 -4.12 -1.06
CA ILE A 22 -24.52 -3.21 -1.99
C ILE A 22 -25.11 -3.33 -3.40
N ALA A 23 -25.23 -4.55 -3.93
CA ALA A 23 -25.75 -4.80 -5.28
C ALA A 23 -27.22 -4.37 -5.43
N THR A 24 -28.06 -4.67 -4.42
CA THR A 24 -29.48 -4.26 -4.42
C THR A 24 -29.63 -2.73 -4.33
N ALA A 25 -28.80 -2.05 -3.54
CA ALA A 25 -28.78 -0.59 -3.48
C ALA A 25 -28.27 0.02 -4.80
N ALA A 26 -27.18 -0.51 -5.36
CA ALA A 26 -26.61 -0.07 -6.63
C ALA A 26 -27.60 -0.21 -7.78
N GLN A 27 -28.31 -1.34 -7.89
CA GLN A 27 -29.33 -1.57 -8.92
C GLN A 27 -30.45 -0.52 -8.86
N TRP A 28 -30.94 -0.16 -7.66
CA TRP A 28 -31.99 0.84 -7.51
C TRP A 28 -31.50 2.26 -7.83
N ILE A 29 -30.25 2.58 -7.49
CA ILE A 29 -29.59 3.85 -7.84
C ILE A 29 -29.39 3.95 -9.36
N MET A 30 -28.89 2.89 -9.98
CA MET A 30 -28.69 2.77 -11.44
C MET A 30 -29.99 2.91 -12.24
N PHE A 31 -31.12 2.43 -11.72
CA PHE A 31 -32.44 2.65 -12.31
C PHE A 31 -32.81 4.15 -12.37
N HIS A 32 -32.39 4.92 -11.36
CA HIS A 32 -32.68 6.36 -11.24
C HIS A 32 -31.54 7.27 -11.72
N ARG A 33 -30.69 6.81 -12.65
CA ARG A 33 -29.54 7.56 -13.20
C ARG A 33 -29.81 9.00 -13.66
N ARG A 34 -31.06 9.35 -14.01
CA ARG A 34 -31.47 10.73 -14.33
C ARG A 34 -31.26 11.73 -13.18
N HIS A 35 -31.07 11.22 -11.96
CA HIS A 35 -30.77 11.98 -10.76
C HIS A 35 -29.37 11.65 -10.22
N ALA A 36 -28.41 11.33 -11.09
CA ALA A 36 -27.05 10.97 -10.71
C ALA A 36 -26.41 12.04 -9.82
N ASP A 37 -26.37 13.30 -10.27
CA ASP A 37 -25.78 14.41 -9.50
C ASP A 37 -26.39 14.55 -8.11
N ARG A 38 -27.73 14.54 -8.00
CA ARG A 38 -28.42 14.67 -6.71
C ARG A 38 -28.12 13.48 -5.78
N THR A 39 -28.10 12.27 -6.34
CA THR A 39 -27.79 11.04 -5.60
C THR A 39 -26.35 11.05 -5.09
N VAL A 40 -25.41 11.51 -5.91
CA VAL A 40 -23.98 11.60 -5.59
C VAL A 40 -23.71 12.70 -4.53
N GLN A 41 -24.43 13.82 -4.57
CA GLN A 41 -24.40 14.84 -3.51
C GLN A 41 -24.89 14.29 -2.16
N LEU A 42 -26.05 13.62 -2.14
CA LEU A 42 -26.60 12.99 -0.92
C LEU A 42 -25.69 11.89 -0.38
N TRP A 43 -25.05 11.13 -1.28
CA TRP A 43 -24.03 10.14 -0.93
C TRP A 43 -22.80 10.79 -0.27
N LEU A 44 -22.28 11.89 -0.82
CA LEU A 44 -21.13 12.60 -0.24
C LEU A 44 -21.45 13.21 1.14
N GLN A 45 -22.65 13.78 1.30
CA GLN A 45 -23.13 14.25 2.60
C GLN A 45 -23.18 13.09 3.59
N ARG A 46 -23.83 11.98 3.23
CA ARG A 46 -23.93 10.80 4.12
C ARG A 46 -22.55 10.21 4.45
N LEU A 47 -21.59 10.25 3.52
CA LEU A 47 -20.21 9.82 3.72
C LEU A 47 -19.49 10.68 4.77
N LYS A 48 -19.63 12.01 4.71
CA LYS A 48 -19.10 12.94 5.71
C LYS A 48 -19.66 12.61 7.10
N ASP A 49 -20.97 12.39 7.19
CA ASP A 49 -21.73 12.09 8.43
C ASP A 49 -21.68 10.60 8.86
N SER A 50 -20.72 9.81 8.35
CA SER A 50 -20.59 8.36 8.64
C SER A 50 -19.32 8.00 9.40
N SER A 51 -19.36 6.91 10.17
CA SER A 51 -18.18 6.27 10.77
C SER A 51 -17.30 5.59 9.72
N SER A 52 -16.03 5.32 10.02
CA SER A 52 -15.06 4.74 9.08
C SER A 52 -15.52 3.44 8.41
N THR A 53 -16.16 2.55 9.17
CA THR A 53 -16.79 1.30 8.69
C THR A 53 -17.89 1.60 7.67
N LYS A 54 -18.81 2.52 8.02
CA LYS A 54 -19.92 2.91 7.14
C LYS A 54 -19.44 3.67 5.89
N ARG A 55 -18.36 4.45 6.01
CA ARG A 55 -17.69 5.10 4.87
C ARG A 55 -17.14 4.07 3.87
N LEU A 56 -16.56 2.97 4.35
CA LEU A 56 -16.14 1.88 3.48
C LEU A 56 -17.32 1.26 2.71
N SER A 57 -18.44 0.95 3.37
CA SER A 57 -19.63 0.43 2.69
C SER A 57 -20.14 1.40 1.60
N LEU A 58 -20.13 2.69 1.88
CA LEU A 58 -20.50 3.74 0.93
C LEU A 58 -19.53 3.85 -0.26
N ILE A 59 -18.22 3.65 -0.06
CA ILE A 59 -17.22 3.58 -1.13
C ILE A 59 -17.41 2.31 -1.98
N TYR A 60 -17.73 1.16 -1.37
CA TYR A 60 -18.08 -0.05 -2.14
C TYR A 60 -19.35 0.15 -2.99
N LEU A 61 -20.35 0.86 -2.48
CA LEU A 61 -21.53 1.23 -3.27
C LEU A 61 -21.18 2.15 -4.45
N ALA A 62 -20.33 3.16 -4.24
CA ALA A 62 -19.87 4.04 -5.33
C ALA A 62 -19.07 3.26 -6.39
N ASN A 63 -18.21 2.33 -5.95
CA ASN A 63 -17.50 1.42 -6.84
C ASN A 63 -18.45 0.55 -7.68
N GLU A 64 -19.45 -0.10 -7.05
CA GLU A 64 -20.41 -0.95 -7.75
C GLU A 64 -21.22 -0.16 -8.79
N VAL A 65 -21.71 1.03 -8.41
CA VAL A 65 -22.43 1.94 -9.32
C VAL A 65 -21.54 2.39 -10.47
N ALA A 66 -20.30 2.83 -10.23
CA ALA A 66 -19.38 3.30 -11.27
C ALA A 66 -18.99 2.17 -12.25
N GLN A 67 -18.73 0.96 -11.75
CA GLN A 67 -18.44 -0.20 -12.58
C GLN A 67 -19.66 -0.62 -13.42
N GLN A 68 -20.86 -0.71 -12.83
CA GLN A 68 -22.08 -1.00 -13.60
C GLN A 68 -22.41 0.09 -14.62
N SER A 69 -22.13 1.36 -14.32
CA SER A 69 -22.22 2.46 -15.29
C SER A 69 -21.31 2.25 -16.48
N LYS A 70 -20.01 1.95 -16.25
CA LYS A 70 -19.04 1.69 -17.31
C LYS A 70 -19.45 0.50 -18.18
N ILE A 71 -19.80 -0.63 -17.56
CA ILE A 71 -20.20 -1.89 -18.24
C ILE A 71 -21.47 -1.69 -19.08
N ARG A 72 -22.41 -0.84 -18.64
CA ARG A 72 -23.66 -0.57 -19.36
C ARG A 72 -23.55 0.62 -20.33
N HIS A 73 -22.37 1.22 -20.50
CA HIS A 73 -22.13 2.44 -21.28
C HIS A 73 -23.07 3.59 -20.89
N LYS A 74 -23.18 3.86 -19.58
CA LYS A 74 -24.05 4.88 -18.97
C LYS A 74 -23.25 5.72 -18.00
N ASP A 75 -22.51 6.67 -18.54
CA ASP A 75 -21.48 7.40 -17.79
C ASP A 75 -22.06 8.49 -16.87
N ASP A 76 -23.40 8.61 -16.73
CA ASP A 76 -24.07 9.60 -15.87
C ASP A 76 -23.48 9.64 -14.44
N PHE A 77 -23.27 8.47 -13.83
CA PHE A 77 -22.66 8.37 -12.50
C PHE A 77 -21.15 8.57 -12.51
N ILE A 78 -20.44 8.20 -13.58
CA ILE A 78 -18.99 8.42 -13.67
C ILE A 78 -18.70 9.92 -13.72
N ILE A 79 -19.45 10.66 -14.54
CA ILE A 79 -19.40 12.12 -14.65
C ILE A 79 -19.79 12.77 -13.31
N ALA A 80 -20.86 12.30 -12.65
CA ALA A 80 -21.28 12.85 -11.36
C ALA A 80 -20.27 12.59 -10.22
N PHE A 81 -19.63 11.41 -10.18
CA PHE A 81 -18.61 11.09 -9.18
C PHE A 81 -17.27 11.78 -9.44
N ALA A 82 -16.86 11.96 -10.70
CA ALA A 82 -15.57 12.53 -11.11
C ALA A 82 -15.11 13.77 -10.31
N PRO A 83 -15.91 14.86 -10.15
CA PRO A 83 -15.47 16.05 -9.43
C PRO A 83 -15.29 15.87 -7.91
N ILE A 84 -15.91 14.85 -7.31
CA ILE A 84 -15.93 14.67 -5.84
C ILE A 84 -15.15 13.44 -5.35
N ILE A 85 -14.83 12.47 -6.21
CA ILE A 85 -14.37 11.14 -5.77
C ILE A 85 -13.03 11.21 -5.02
N ALA A 86 -12.12 12.10 -5.43
CA ALA A 86 -10.86 12.35 -4.74
C ALA A 86 -11.05 13.01 -3.35
N GLU A 87 -12.13 13.76 -3.12
CA GLU A 87 -12.47 14.27 -1.78
C GLU A 87 -13.09 13.16 -0.93
N ALA A 88 -14.04 12.42 -1.51
CA ALA A 88 -14.73 11.32 -0.86
C ALA A 88 -13.77 10.23 -0.36
N VAL A 89 -12.83 9.79 -1.20
CA VAL A 89 -11.81 8.81 -0.80
C VAL A 89 -10.90 9.37 0.30
N SER A 90 -10.50 10.64 0.22
CA SER A 90 -9.73 11.30 1.30
C SER A 90 -10.49 11.30 2.64
N ILE A 91 -11.79 11.59 2.64
CA ILE A 91 -12.68 11.55 3.83
C ILE A 91 -12.86 10.13 4.37
N ALA A 92 -12.95 9.12 3.49
CA ALA A 92 -13.02 7.72 3.88
C ALA A 92 -11.69 7.19 4.45
N TYR A 93 -10.57 7.65 3.90
CA TYR A 93 -9.22 7.20 4.26
C TYR A 93 -8.69 7.88 5.54
N LYS A 94 -9.01 9.17 5.74
CA LYS A 94 -8.56 9.96 6.89
C LYS A 94 -9.22 9.47 8.18
N GLY A 95 -8.39 9.00 9.11
CA GLY A 95 -8.85 8.47 10.40
C GLY A 95 -9.39 7.04 10.36
N ALA A 96 -9.28 6.35 9.21
CA ALA A 96 -9.62 4.93 9.13
C ALA A 96 -8.52 4.03 9.74
N PRO A 97 -8.89 2.86 10.32
CA PRO A 97 -7.94 1.80 10.66
C PRO A 97 -7.17 1.30 9.44
N ALA A 98 -5.96 0.80 9.65
CA ALA A 98 -5.07 0.32 8.57
C ALA A 98 -5.73 -0.75 7.67
N GLU A 99 -6.55 -1.64 8.26
CA GLU A 99 -7.29 -2.65 7.51
C GLU A 99 -8.31 -2.03 6.52
N LEU A 100 -9.09 -1.04 6.96
CA LEU A 100 -10.05 -0.36 6.10
C LEU A 100 -9.33 0.49 5.05
N GLN A 101 -8.18 1.07 5.38
CA GLN A 101 -7.32 1.79 4.43
C GLN A 101 -6.76 0.88 3.33
N ALA A 102 -6.34 -0.35 3.68
CA ALA A 102 -5.92 -1.35 2.69
C ALA A 102 -7.10 -1.77 1.79
N LYS A 103 -8.31 -1.91 2.35
CA LYS A 103 -9.55 -2.14 1.59
C LYS A 103 -9.89 -0.98 0.64
N LEU A 104 -9.75 0.27 1.09
CA LEU A 104 -9.94 1.47 0.25
C LEU A 104 -8.92 1.57 -0.88
N LYS A 105 -7.63 1.31 -0.61
CA LYS A 105 -6.58 1.28 -1.65
C LYS A 105 -6.91 0.28 -2.76
N ARG A 106 -7.30 -0.95 -2.41
CA ARG A 106 -7.75 -1.95 -3.40
C ARG A 106 -8.91 -1.48 -4.28
N VAL A 107 -9.82 -0.65 -3.77
CA VAL A 107 -10.90 -0.07 -4.60
C VAL A 107 -10.33 0.93 -5.62
N VAL A 108 -9.37 1.75 -5.21
CA VAL A 108 -8.68 2.72 -6.09
C VAL A 108 -7.81 2.01 -7.13
N ASP A 109 -7.15 0.91 -6.76
CA ASP A 109 -6.41 0.05 -7.69
C ASP A 109 -7.36 -0.56 -8.74
N VAL A 110 -8.53 -1.06 -8.33
CA VAL A 110 -9.56 -1.59 -9.24
C VAL A 110 -10.11 -0.50 -10.19
N TRP A 111 -10.19 0.76 -9.77
CA TRP A 111 -10.57 1.86 -10.67
C TRP A 111 -9.51 2.17 -11.72
N LYS A 112 -8.23 2.04 -11.35
CA LYS A 112 -7.08 2.15 -12.25
C LYS A 112 -7.10 1.05 -13.31
N ASP A 113 -7.11 -0.21 -12.86
CA ASP A 113 -7.04 -1.40 -13.70
C ASP A 113 -8.20 -1.47 -14.70
N ARG A 114 -9.40 -1.03 -14.29
CA ARG A 114 -10.61 -1.01 -15.12
C ARG A 114 -10.85 0.30 -15.86
N THR A 115 -9.95 1.28 -15.75
CA THR A 115 -10.07 2.63 -16.37
C THR A 115 -11.45 3.28 -16.13
N ILE A 116 -11.93 3.20 -14.87
CA ILE A 116 -13.24 3.70 -14.48
C ILE A 116 -13.29 5.23 -14.57
N PHE A 117 -12.27 5.89 -14.00
CA PHE A 117 -12.07 7.34 -14.08
C PHE A 117 -10.90 7.68 -15.00
N GLU A 118 -10.89 8.91 -15.52
CA GLU A 118 -9.79 9.40 -16.35
C GLU A 118 -8.49 9.58 -15.53
N SER A 119 -7.35 9.51 -16.21
CA SER A 119 -6.01 9.62 -15.61
C SER A 119 -5.84 10.81 -14.63
N PRO A 120 -6.30 12.05 -14.93
CA PRO A 120 -6.19 13.17 -14.00
C PRO A 120 -6.96 12.96 -12.68
N ILE A 121 -8.13 12.33 -12.75
CA ILE A 121 -8.97 12.03 -11.57
C ILE A 121 -8.31 10.92 -10.75
N GLN A 122 -7.85 9.85 -11.41
CA GLN A 122 -7.13 8.75 -10.75
C GLN A 122 -5.87 9.26 -10.03
N ALA A 123 -5.07 10.10 -10.70
CA ALA A 123 -3.89 10.73 -10.10
C ALA A 123 -4.24 11.63 -8.91
N ALA A 124 -5.36 12.37 -8.96
CA ALA A 124 -5.83 13.20 -7.85
C ALA A 124 -6.31 12.37 -6.64
N VAL A 125 -6.88 11.17 -6.86
CA VAL A 125 -7.22 10.21 -5.79
C VAL A 125 -5.93 9.66 -5.16
N GLU A 126 -5.00 9.17 -5.97
CA GLU A 126 -3.72 8.58 -5.52
C GLU A 126 -2.89 9.61 -4.73
N ALA A 127 -2.72 10.83 -5.25
CA ALA A 127 -1.97 11.90 -4.60
C ALA A 127 -2.53 12.28 -3.21
N ARG A 128 -3.86 12.30 -3.04
CA ARG A 128 -4.48 12.59 -1.74
C ARG A 128 -4.33 11.45 -0.73
N ILE A 129 -4.27 10.20 -1.19
CA ILE A 129 -3.93 9.06 -0.31
C ILE A 129 -2.47 9.18 0.13
N GLU A 130 -1.56 9.47 -0.80
CA GLU A 130 -0.13 9.62 -0.51
C GLU A 130 0.14 10.79 0.45
N GLU A 131 -0.54 11.93 0.27
CA GLU A 131 -0.47 13.08 1.19
C GLU A 131 -0.89 12.69 2.62
N LEU A 132 -2.00 11.94 2.77
CA LEU A 132 -2.48 11.46 4.07
C LEU A 132 -1.53 10.43 4.70
N ASP A 133 -0.90 9.57 3.91
CA ASP A 133 0.11 8.62 4.39
C ASP A 133 1.40 9.35 4.80
N ARG A 134 1.83 10.36 4.05
CA ARG A 134 3.01 11.21 4.36
C ARG A 134 2.79 12.05 5.62
N ALA A 135 1.57 12.60 5.79
CA ALA A 135 1.15 13.30 7.00
C ALA A 135 1.08 12.38 8.23
N ARG A 136 0.81 11.08 8.03
CA ARG A 136 0.93 10.07 9.09
C ARG A 136 2.38 9.65 9.36
N GLY A 137 3.20 9.51 8.32
CA GLY A 137 4.63 9.16 8.45
C GLY A 137 5.45 10.19 9.22
N THR A 138 4.94 11.43 9.35
CA THR A 138 5.53 12.51 10.14
C THR A 138 4.88 12.69 11.53
N ALA A 139 3.83 11.92 11.85
CA ALA A 139 3.08 12.03 13.12
C ALA A 139 3.14 10.73 13.95
N LYS A 140 4.13 10.67 14.86
CA LYS A 140 4.22 9.78 16.04
C LYS A 140 3.27 8.56 16.08
N SER A 141 3.80 7.38 15.74
CA SER A 141 3.37 6.12 16.37
C SER A 141 4.42 5.69 17.41
N SER A 142 4.47 6.45 18.50
CA SER A 142 5.06 6.01 19.76
C SER A 142 3.91 5.69 20.71
N PHE A 143 4.06 4.63 21.49
CA PHE A 143 3.19 4.20 22.60
C PHE A 143 1.96 3.33 22.27
N GLY A 144 2.05 2.03 22.61
CA GLY A 144 0.89 1.18 22.92
C GLY A 144 0.81 -0.18 22.19
N GLY A 145 1.22 -1.27 22.84
CA GLY A 145 0.96 -2.65 22.37
C GLY A 145 1.94 -3.70 22.90
N SER A 146 1.52 -4.49 23.90
CA SER A 146 2.35 -5.49 24.61
C SER A 146 2.61 -6.80 23.81
N PRO A 147 3.69 -7.56 24.12
CA PRO A 147 4.16 -8.69 23.31
C PRO A 147 3.53 -10.06 23.71
N PHE A 148 2.22 -10.14 23.95
CA PHE A 148 1.54 -11.41 24.27
C PHE A 148 0.24 -11.57 23.46
N GLY A 149 0.22 -12.57 22.58
CA GLY A 149 -0.92 -12.88 21.69
C GLY A 149 -0.48 -12.96 20.23
N GLY A 150 -0.28 -14.18 19.72
CA GLY A 150 0.10 -14.40 18.32
C GLY A 150 -1.11 -14.40 17.39
N GLY A 151 -0.90 -14.04 16.11
CA GLY A 151 -1.95 -14.16 15.09
C GLY A 151 -1.75 -13.27 13.84
N VAL A 152 -1.07 -13.84 12.83
CA VAL A 152 -1.27 -13.56 11.39
C VAL A 152 -1.15 -12.11 10.87
N GLY A 153 -0.16 -11.90 9.98
CA GLY A 153 -0.35 -11.11 8.76
C GLY A 153 0.15 -9.66 8.75
N GLY A 154 1.26 -9.42 8.04
CA GLY A 154 1.56 -8.09 7.49
C GLY A 154 2.49 -7.19 8.29
N ALA A 155 3.44 -7.74 9.06
CA ALA A 155 4.62 -6.96 9.41
C ALA A 155 5.44 -6.70 8.13
N ALA A 156 5.71 -5.44 7.80
CA ALA A 156 6.76 -5.13 6.83
C ALA A 156 8.08 -5.75 7.34
N PRO A 157 8.90 -6.37 6.48
CA PRO A 157 10.11 -7.04 6.93
C PRO A 157 11.04 -6.03 7.60
N ILE A 158 11.51 -6.37 8.80
CA ILE A 158 12.57 -5.63 9.50
C ILE A 158 13.74 -5.50 8.52
N PRO A 159 14.22 -4.29 8.18
CA PRO A 159 15.34 -4.15 7.25
C PRO A 159 16.55 -4.92 7.76
N ALA A 160 17.27 -5.61 6.88
CA ALA A 160 18.25 -6.62 7.27
C ALA A 160 19.33 -6.12 8.26
N GLU A 161 19.72 -4.85 8.16
CA GLU A 161 20.65 -4.17 9.08
C GLU A 161 20.20 -4.19 10.56
N PHE A 162 18.89 -4.23 10.81
CA PHE A 162 18.33 -4.29 12.16
C PHE A 162 18.11 -5.72 12.67
N ALA A 163 18.15 -6.75 11.81
CA ALA A 163 17.96 -8.15 12.22
C ALA A 163 18.94 -8.63 13.32
N PRO A 164 20.27 -8.37 13.25
CA PRO A 164 21.18 -8.73 14.34
C PRO A 164 20.88 -7.93 15.63
N LEU A 165 20.49 -6.67 15.49
CA LEU A 165 20.18 -5.78 16.61
C LEU A 165 18.93 -6.23 17.37
N VAL A 166 17.88 -6.62 16.65
CA VAL A 166 16.64 -7.17 17.23
C VAL A 166 16.93 -8.48 17.98
N THR A 167 17.76 -9.36 17.40
CA THR A 167 18.18 -10.61 18.04
C THR A 167 18.95 -10.34 19.35
N ALA A 168 19.92 -9.42 19.34
CA ALA A 168 20.67 -9.03 20.53
C ALA A 168 19.75 -8.41 21.60
N HIS A 169 18.83 -7.53 21.21
CA HIS A 169 17.87 -6.92 22.14
C HIS A 169 16.91 -7.94 22.78
N GLN A 170 16.42 -8.91 22.00
CA GLN A 170 15.61 -10.02 22.51
C GLN A 170 16.39 -10.90 23.50
N SER A 171 17.67 -11.15 23.24
CA SER A 171 18.56 -11.87 24.16
C SER A 171 18.70 -11.14 25.51
N VAL A 172 19.01 -9.84 25.48
CA VAL A 172 19.08 -8.99 26.70
C VAL A 172 17.74 -8.99 27.45
N THR A 173 16.62 -8.87 26.74
CA THR A 173 15.28 -8.88 27.35
C THR A 173 15.03 -10.21 28.05
N LYS A 174 15.28 -11.34 27.39
CA LYS A 174 15.09 -12.70 27.92
C LYS A 174 15.94 -12.96 29.17
N LEU A 175 17.20 -12.52 29.18
CA LEU A 175 18.13 -12.76 30.30
C LEU A 175 17.94 -11.79 31.48
N SER A 176 17.57 -10.53 31.21
CA SER A 176 17.48 -9.49 32.25
C SER A 176 16.33 -9.67 33.25
N ILE A 177 15.27 -10.38 32.88
CA ILE A 177 14.13 -10.68 33.77
C ILE A 177 14.53 -11.68 34.87
N PRO A 178 14.99 -12.92 34.55
CA PRO A 178 15.40 -13.88 35.58
C PRO A 178 16.64 -13.42 36.36
N LEU A 179 17.56 -12.68 35.74
CA LEU A 179 18.79 -12.21 36.38
C LEU A 179 18.54 -11.51 37.73
N LYS A 180 17.55 -10.60 37.78
CA LYS A 180 17.22 -9.86 39.00
C LYS A 180 16.84 -10.78 40.16
N ALA A 181 16.07 -11.82 39.89
CA ALA A 181 15.66 -12.79 40.90
C ALA A 181 16.83 -13.70 41.33
N THR A 182 17.67 -14.13 40.38
CA THR A 182 18.85 -14.95 40.68
C THR A 182 19.87 -14.20 41.54
N VAL A 183 20.16 -12.94 41.22
CA VAL A 183 21.07 -12.09 42.02
C VAL A 183 20.50 -11.84 43.41
N ALA A 184 19.24 -11.38 43.51
CA ALA A 184 18.62 -11.11 44.82
C ALA A 184 18.53 -12.37 45.72
N SER A 185 18.35 -13.55 45.13
CA SER A 185 18.38 -14.83 45.86
C SER A 185 19.79 -15.16 46.39
N ALA A 186 20.83 -14.89 45.60
CA ALA A 186 22.22 -15.07 46.00
C ALA A 186 22.64 -14.09 47.09
N ASP A 187 22.26 -12.81 46.97
CA ASP A 187 22.50 -11.79 47.99
C ASP A 187 21.81 -12.16 49.32
N GLN A 188 20.54 -12.57 49.27
CA GLN A 188 19.79 -12.97 50.46
C GLN A 188 20.38 -14.21 51.14
N GLU A 189 20.88 -15.19 50.38
CA GLU A 189 21.53 -16.37 50.95
C GLU A 189 22.92 -16.02 51.51
N TYR A 190 23.66 -15.12 50.87
CA TYR A 190 24.94 -14.61 51.37
C TYR A 190 24.75 -13.90 52.72
N GLU A 191 23.78 -12.99 52.82
CA GLU A 191 23.44 -12.29 54.06
C GLU A 191 23.08 -13.26 55.19
N LYS A 192 22.26 -14.28 54.95
CA LYS A 192 21.88 -15.27 55.98
C LYS A 192 23.09 -15.97 56.61
N GLN A 193 24.12 -16.29 55.81
CA GLN A 193 25.31 -16.99 56.28
C GLN A 193 26.40 -16.06 56.83
N THR A 194 26.34 -14.75 56.56
CA THR A 194 27.37 -13.76 56.96
C THR A 194 26.94 -12.81 58.07
N ASN A 195 25.64 -12.65 58.33
CA ASN A 195 25.12 -11.85 59.44
C ASN A 195 25.61 -12.39 60.80
N SER A 196 26.31 -11.57 61.59
CA SER A 196 26.96 -11.99 62.85
C SER A 196 25.99 -12.32 63.99
N SER A 197 24.68 -12.17 63.79
CA SER A 197 23.63 -12.51 64.75
C SER A 197 23.02 -13.90 64.52
N THR A 198 23.38 -14.60 63.44
CA THR A 198 22.87 -15.94 63.15
C THR A 198 23.59 -16.97 64.03
N PRO A 199 22.89 -17.76 64.87
CA PRO A 199 23.54 -18.79 65.68
C PRO A 199 24.29 -19.80 64.81
N VAL A 200 25.59 -19.98 65.08
CA VAL A 200 26.44 -20.88 64.29
C VAL A 200 25.94 -22.32 64.45
N PRO A 201 25.51 -23.00 63.37
CA PRO A 201 25.02 -24.38 63.46
C PRO A 201 26.18 -25.36 63.65
N SER A 202 25.88 -26.63 63.89
CA SER A 202 26.92 -27.66 64.01
C SER A 202 27.82 -27.71 62.76
N ALA A 203 29.11 -28.01 62.93
CA ALA A 203 30.10 -27.93 61.86
C ALA A 203 29.71 -28.66 60.54
N PRO A 204 29.09 -29.87 60.56
CA PRO A 204 28.61 -30.51 59.33
C PRO A 204 27.49 -29.73 58.63
N VAL A 205 26.57 -29.13 59.40
CA VAL A 205 25.46 -28.32 58.87
C VAL A 205 25.97 -26.98 58.33
N TYR A 206 26.97 -26.37 59.00
CA TYR A 206 27.61 -25.16 58.51
C TYR A 206 28.35 -25.39 57.18
N ALA A 207 29.13 -26.47 57.09
CA ALA A 207 29.80 -26.87 55.85
C ALA A 207 28.80 -27.15 54.71
N ALA A 208 27.68 -27.83 54.99
CA ALA A 208 26.63 -28.06 53.99
C ALA A 208 25.99 -26.75 53.50
N ARG A 209 25.72 -25.79 54.40
CA ARG A 209 25.19 -24.46 54.07
C ARG A 209 26.15 -23.65 53.19
N LEU A 210 27.44 -23.62 53.53
CA LEU A 210 28.45 -22.91 52.71
C LEU A 210 28.59 -23.50 51.31
N ASN A 211 28.52 -24.84 51.15
CA ASN A 211 28.48 -25.47 49.83
C ASN A 211 27.20 -25.11 49.05
N GLY A 212 26.06 -24.99 49.74
CA GLY A 212 24.82 -24.46 49.14
C GLY A 212 24.98 -23.02 48.65
N LEU A 213 25.53 -22.13 49.48
CA LEU A 213 25.81 -20.74 49.12
C LEU A 213 26.76 -20.62 47.93
N LEU A 214 27.87 -21.38 47.89
CA LEU A 214 28.79 -21.41 46.75
C LEU A 214 28.09 -21.80 45.45
N LYS A 215 27.18 -22.78 45.49
CA LYS A 215 26.39 -23.18 44.32
C LYS A 215 25.42 -22.08 43.87
N THR A 216 24.77 -21.38 44.81
CA THR A 216 23.88 -20.25 44.51
C THR A 216 24.65 -19.08 43.89
N LEU A 217 25.82 -18.74 44.44
CA LEU A 217 26.69 -17.69 43.94
C LEU A 217 27.21 -18.01 42.53
N ALA A 218 27.71 -19.23 42.28
CA ALA A 218 28.17 -19.64 40.96
C ALA A 218 27.08 -19.59 39.88
N ASN A 219 25.83 -19.90 40.25
CA ASN A 219 24.66 -19.77 39.37
C ASN A 219 24.32 -18.30 39.08
N ALA A 220 24.43 -17.40 40.07
CA ALA A 220 24.24 -15.96 39.87
C ALA A 220 25.36 -15.35 39.02
N GLU A 221 26.62 -15.71 39.27
CA GLU A 221 27.78 -15.30 38.47
C GLU A 221 27.62 -15.70 36.99
N SER A 222 27.24 -16.95 36.73
CA SER A 222 26.97 -17.44 35.37
C SER A 222 25.85 -16.64 34.68
N ALA A 223 24.74 -16.39 35.37
CA ALA A 223 23.63 -15.58 34.84
C ALA A 223 24.02 -14.12 34.58
N VAL A 224 24.85 -13.52 35.45
CA VAL A 224 25.42 -12.18 35.24
C VAL A 224 26.29 -12.17 33.99
N ALA A 225 27.20 -13.13 33.84
CA ALA A 225 28.12 -13.22 32.70
C ALA A 225 27.37 -13.34 31.36
N GLU A 226 26.32 -14.17 31.29
CA GLU A 226 25.47 -14.29 30.11
C GLU A 226 24.77 -12.97 29.76
N CYS A 227 24.24 -12.25 30.76
CA CYS A 227 23.55 -10.98 30.52
C CYS A 227 24.49 -9.83 30.18
N VAL A 228 25.71 -9.81 30.74
CA VAL A 228 26.78 -8.87 30.37
C VAL A 228 27.14 -9.06 28.90
N LYS A 229 27.47 -10.30 28.50
CA LYS A 229 27.79 -10.62 27.10
C LYS A 229 26.69 -10.21 26.13
N ALA A 230 25.43 -10.54 26.44
CA ALA A 230 24.30 -10.16 25.59
C ALA A 230 24.14 -8.63 25.45
N ARG A 231 24.52 -7.85 26.47
CA ARG A 231 24.53 -6.37 26.41
C ARG A 231 25.71 -5.84 25.59
N GLU A 232 26.88 -6.44 25.71
CA GLU A 232 28.06 -6.10 24.88
C GLU A 232 27.76 -6.35 23.39
N ASP A 233 27.16 -7.49 23.06
CA ASP A 233 26.71 -7.82 21.70
C ASP A 233 25.70 -6.79 21.16
N LEU A 234 24.75 -6.35 22.01
CA LEU A 234 23.77 -5.30 21.65
C LEU A 234 24.43 -3.94 21.43
N ILE A 235 25.37 -3.53 22.29
CA ILE A 235 26.11 -2.27 22.18
C ILE A 235 26.94 -2.26 20.89
N SER A 236 27.68 -3.33 20.60
CA SER A 236 28.45 -3.50 19.38
C SER A 236 27.57 -3.36 18.12
N GLY A 237 26.36 -3.94 18.13
CA GLY A 237 25.36 -3.77 17.07
C GLY A 237 24.90 -2.33 16.90
N LEU A 238 24.62 -1.60 18.00
CA LEU A 238 24.24 -0.19 17.98
C LEU A 238 25.36 0.70 17.42
N GLU A 239 26.60 0.48 17.87
CA GLU A 239 27.78 1.25 17.46
C GLU A 239 28.08 1.06 15.97
N LYS A 240 27.99 -0.17 15.45
CA LYS A 240 28.14 -0.46 14.01
C LYS A 240 27.11 0.30 13.17
N LEU A 241 25.84 0.26 13.56
CA LEU A 241 24.76 0.95 12.85
C LEU A 241 24.93 2.49 12.91
N LEU A 242 25.32 3.01 14.07
CA LEU A 242 25.63 4.43 14.26
C LEU A 242 26.83 4.88 13.42
N GLY A 243 27.86 4.05 13.30
CA GLY A 243 29.02 4.27 12.44
C GLY A 243 28.63 4.35 10.96
N ALA A 244 27.82 3.41 10.47
CA ALA A 244 27.32 3.42 9.10
C ALA A 244 26.51 4.69 8.77
N ASN A 245 25.61 5.10 9.68
CA ASN A 245 24.82 6.33 9.51
C ASN A 245 25.69 7.60 9.53
N ARG A 246 26.73 7.64 10.38
CA ARG A 246 27.70 8.76 10.40
C ARG A 246 28.50 8.85 9.10
N ALA A 247 28.91 7.72 8.54
CA ALA A 247 29.63 7.68 7.26
C ALA A 247 28.76 8.15 6.09
N ALA A 248 27.50 7.68 6.00
CA ALA A 248 26.54 8.13 5.00
C ALA A 248 26.25 9.63 5.11
N LEU A 249 26.02 10.14 6.33
CA LEU A 249 25.81 11.57 6.58
C LEU A 249 27.00 12.44 6.11
N GLU A 250 28.23 11.96 6.28
CA GLU A 250 29.42 12.71 5.84
C GLU A 250 29.58 12.69 4.31
N GLN A 251 29.23 11.57 3.66
CA GLN A 251 29.15 11.47 2.20
C GLN A 251 28.08 12.42 1.63
N ASP A 252 26.91 12.49 2.24
CA ASP A 252 25.81 13.38 1.81
C ASP A 252 26.18 14.87 1.96
N LYS A 253 26.86 15.24 3.05
CA LYS A 253 27.40 16.61 3.22
C LYS A 253 28.45 16.94 2.15
N ALA A 254 29.36 16.01 1.85
CA ALA A 254 30.38 16.21 0.82
C ALA A 254 29.74 16.38 -0.57
N ALA A 255 28.72 15.58 -0.88
CA ALA A 255 27.94 15.73 -2.11
C ALA A 255 27.20 17.09 -2.16
N ALA A 256 26.56 17.51 -1.07
CA ALA A 256 25.90 18.82 -0.98
C ALA A 256 26.89 19.97 -1.19
N ALA A 257 28.07 19.93 -0.57
CA ALA A 257 29.12 20.94 -0.76
C ALA A 257 29.62 21.00 -2.23
N GLN A 258 29.81 19.84 -2.87
CA GLN A 258 30.17 19.79 -4.29
C GLN A 258 29.07 20.36 -5.20
N LEU A 259 27.80 20.04 -4.94
CA LEU A 259 26.67 20.59 -5.69
C LEU A 259 26.56 22.10 -5.52
N THR A 260 26.76 22.63 -4.32
CA THR A 260 26.81 24.08 -4.07
C THR A 260 27.95 24.74 -4.85
N SER A 261 29.16 24.19 -4.81
CA SER A 261 30.31 24.71 -5.55
C SER A 261 30.11 24.68 -7.07
N ARG A 262 29.49 23.62 -7.61
CA ARG A 262 29.15 23.54 -9.04
C ARG A 262 28.05 24.55 -9.41
N LYS A 263 27.08 24.77 -8.53
CA LYS A 263 26.02 25.75 -8.74
C LYS A 263 26.61 27.17 -8.85
N THR A 264 27.48 27.58 -7.92
CA THR A 264 28.12 28.90 -7.98
C THR A 264 28.97 29.08 -9.24
N GLU A 265 29.75 28.06 -9.62
CA GLU A 265 30.55 28.09 -10.87
C GLU A 265 29.67 28.29 -12.12
N ILE A 266 28.50 27.64 -12.18
CA ILE A 266 27.55 27.79 -13.28
C ILE A 266 26.82 29.14 -13.23
N GLU A 267 26.50 29.66 -12.04
CA GLU A 267 25.91 31.00 -11.87
C GLU A 267 26.89 32.11 -12.30
N GLU A 268 28.18 31.98 -11.97
CA GLU A 268 29.24 32.89 -12.45
C GLU A 268 29.40 32.83 -13.98
N LYS A 269 29.44 31.63 -14.56
CA LYS A 269 29.49 31.44 -16.02
C LYS A 269 28.26 32.03 -16.72
N LYS A 270 27.07 31.82 -16.16
CA LYS A 270 25.81 32.41 -16.64
C LYS A 270 25.88 33.93 -16.63
N HIS A 271 26.32 34.52 -15.51
CA HIS A 271 26.46 35.97 -15.39
C HIS A 271 27.50 36.54 -16.37
N ALA A 272 28.64 35.87 -16.56
CA ALA A 272 29.64 36.28 -17.54
C ALA A 272 29.10 36.28 -18.99
N VAL A 273 28.28 35.29 -19.34
CA VAL A 273 27.58 35.22 -20.63
C VAL A 273 26.54 36.35 -20.75
N GLU A 274 25.74 36.62 -19.72
CA GLU A 274 24.77 37.72 -19.68
C GLU A 274 25.43 39.09 -19.89
N VAL A 275 26.55 39.36 -19.19
CA VAL A 275 27.34 40.59 -19.35
C VAL A 275 27.97 40.67 -20.74
N GLY A 276 28.40 39.54 -21.31
CA GLY A 276 28.87 39.46 -22.70
C GLY A 276 27.79 39.85 -23.70
N ILE A 277 26.56 39.36 -23.51
CA ILE A 277 25.40 39.71 -24.35
C ILE A 277 25.05 41.20 -24.19
N MET A 278 24.97 41.73 -22.96
CA MET A 278 24.70 43.16 -22.74
C MET A 278 25.76 44.05 -23.42
N ARG A 279 27.04 43.67 -23.38
CA ARG A 279 28.11 44.40 -24.08
C ARG A 279 27.97 44.31 -25.60
N ALA A 280 27.55 43.16 -26.14
CA ALA A 280 27.36 42.97 -27.57
C ALA A 280 26.14 43.73 -28.13
N LEU A 281 25.11 43.97 -27.30
CA LEU A 281 23.91 44.71 -27.69
C LEU A 281 24.06 46.24 -27.64
N GLY A 282 25.02 46.76 -26.86
CA GLY A 282 25.32 48.19 -26.79
C GLY A 282 24.26 49.04 -26.06
N PRO A 283 24.56 50.33 -25.78
CA PRO A 283 23.58 51.25 -25.21
C PRO A 283 22.58 51.70 -26.27
N ALA A 284 21.29 51.58 -25.98
CA ALA A 284 20.19 52.06 -26.83
C ALA A 284 19.97 53.59 -26.68
N ASP A 285 21.03 54.38 -26.83
CA ASP A 285 21.02 55.85 -26.71
C ASP A 285 21.63 56.53 -27.95
N SER A 286 20.82 56.63 -29.00
CA SER A 286 21.03 57.58 -30.11
C SER A 286 19.70 58.12 -30.62
N ASN A 287 19.06 58.99 -29.83
CA ASN A 287 17.87 59.73 -30.26
C ASN A 287 17.95 61.22 -29.87
N GLY A 288 17.66 62.11 -30.84
CA GLY A 288 17.81 63.57 -30.76
C GLY A 288 19.01 64.06 -31.60
N THR A 289 18.86 64.89 -32.63
CA THR A 289 17.90 66.00 -32.86
C THR A 289 17.56 66.16 -34.36
N PRO A 290 16.45 66.85 -34.72
CA PRO A 290 16.04 67.01 -36.11
C PRO A 290 16.82 68.13 -36.81
N GLY A 291 17.37 67.84 -37.98
CA GLY A 291 17.95 68.81 -38.91
C GLY A 291 17.66 68.39 -40.34
N GLU A 292 16.96 69.22 -41.08
CA GLU A 292 16.66 68.98 -42.50
C GLU A 292 17.96 69.01 -43.33
N GLY A 293 18.16 67.98 -44.14
CA GLY A 293 19.36 67.81 -44.97
C GLY A 293 19.17 66.69 -45.97
N ASP A 294 18.82 67.06 -47.20
CA ASP A 294 18.68 66.17 -48.35
C ASP A 294 19.98 65.39 -48.65
N GLY A 295 19.88 64.13 -49.06
CA GLY A 295 21.04 63.32 -49.46
C GLY A 295 21.02 61.83 -49.11
N SER A 296 20.45 61.02 -50.00
CA SER A 296 20.85 59.63 -50.35
C SER A 296 21.54 58.72 -49.31
N GLY A 297 20.93 57.56 -49.02
CA GLY A 297 21.70 56.35 -48.64
C GLY A 297 21.15 55.54 -47.46
N THR A 298 20.05 54.81 -47.64
CA THR A 298 19.65 53.73 -46.73
C THR A 298 20.51 52.48 -46.98
N PRO A 299 21.33 52.00 -46.01
CA PRO A 299 21.79 50.62 -46.01
C PRO A 299 20.62 49.68 -45.67
N PRO A 300 20.59 48.44 -46.19
CA PRO A 300 19.44 47.56 -46.02
C PRO A 300 19.34 47.01 -44.59
N GLU A 301 18.10 46.89 -44.12
CA GLU A 301 17.71 46.09 -42.98
C GLU A 301 18.07 44.61 -43.27
N PRO A 302 18.72 43.86 -42.35
CA PRO A 302 19.00 42.45 -42.57
C PRO A 302 17.69 41.66 -42.54
N ASP A 303 17.38 41.00 -43.66
CA ASP A 303 16.09 40.32 -43.84
C ASP A 303 15.74 39.36 -42.71
N ARG A 304 14.50 39.49 -42.25
CA ARG A 304 13.83 38.53 -41.39
C ARG A 304 13.83 37.15 -42.08
N PRO A 305 14.26 36.06 -41.43
CA PRO A 305 14.32 34.75 -42.08
C PRO A 305 12.95 34.35 -42.60
N GLU A 306 12.89 33.97 -43.88
CA GLU A 306 11.67 33.50 -44.53
C GLU A 306 11.14 32.26 -43.80
N MET A 307 9.84 32.26 -43.46
CA MET A 307 9.15 31.03 -43.12
C MET A 307 8.93 30.25 -44.41
N GLU A 308 9.72 29.20 -44.65
CA GLU A 308 9.42 28.24 -45.70
C GLU A 308 8.01 27.67 -45.49
N ALA A 309 7.12 27.97 -46.44
CA ALA A 309 5.80 27.38 -46.46
C ALA A 309 5.93 25.89 -46.85
N LEU A 310 5.74 25.00 -45.87
CA LEU A 310 5.73 23.54 -46.04
C LEU A 310 4.70 23.09 -47.09
N THR A 311 5.12 23.10 -48.35
CA THR A 311 4.35 22.62 -49.50
C THR A 311 4.96 21.29 -49.91
N PRO A 312 4.31 20.14 -49.63
CA PRO A 312 4.86 18.85 -50.01
C PRO A 312 4.91 18.72 -51.54
N PRO A 313 5.99 18.15 -52.11
CA PRO A 313 6.13 18.00 -53.56
C PRO A 313 5.10 16.99 -54.13
N PRO A 314 4.73 17.10 -55.42
CA PRO A 314 3.76 16.20 -56.04
C PRO A 314 4.31 14.77 -56.17
N MET A 315 3.48 13.75 -55.90
CA MET A 315 3.80 12.36 -56.27
C MET A 315 3.53 12.12 -57.76
N GLU A 316 4.51 11.56 -58.46
CA GLU A 316 4.30 11.01 -59.81
C GLU A 316 3.63 9.62 -59.75
N PRO A 317 2.72 9.29 -60.70
CA PRO A 317 2.00 8.03 -60.70
C PRO A 317 2.79 6.93 -61.44
N PHE A 318 3.57 6.12 -60.71
CA PHE A 318 4.16 4.91 -61.29
C PHE A 318 3.19 3.72 -61.26
N GLY A 319 2.99 3.11 -62.43
CA GLY A 319 1.95 2.13 -62.67
C GLY A 319 2.19 0.75 -62.05
N ALA A 320 1.10 0.03 -61.82
CA ALA A 320 1.12 -1.35 -61.34
C ALA A 320 1.53 -2.35 -62.44
N PRO A 321 2.33 -3.38 -62.12
CA PRO A 321 2.48 -4.56 -62.97
C PRO A 321 1.47 -5.65 -62.56
N THR A 322 0.79 -6.22 -63.55
CA THR A 322 0.01 -7.47 -63.42
C THR A 322 0.92 -8.70 -63.44
N PRO A 323 0.52 -9.83 -62.83
CA PRO A 323 1.33 -11.04 -62.78
C PRO A 323 1.11 -11.94 -64.00
N GLU A 324 2.19 -12.50 -64.55
CA GLU A 324 2.10 -13.72 -65.37
C GLU A 324 3.38 -14.56 -65.26
N ALA A 325 3.25 -15.87 -65.46
CA ALA A 325 4.22 -16.88 -65.07
C ALA A 325 5.30 -17.15 -66.13
N LEU A 326 6.39 -17.81 -65.74
CA LEU A 326 7.05 -18.91 -66.48
C LEU A 326 8.19 -19.53 -65.63
N THR A 327 8.22 -20.86 -65.55
CA THR A 327 9.34 -21.71 -65.08
C THR A 327 10.12 -22.23 -66.33
N PRO A 328 11.19 -23.09 -66.26
CA PRO A 328 11.80 -23.82 -65.14
C PRO A 328 13.36 -23.91 -65.14
N GLU A 329 13.88 -24.87 -64.35
CA GLU A 329 15.17 -25.62 -64.41
C GLU A 329 16.22 -25.40 -63.29
N GLY A 330 16.74 -26.53 -62.76
CA GLY A 330 17.91 -26.59 -61.86
C GLY A 330 17.71 -27.33 -60.52
N ASN A 331 17.83 -28.67 -60.51
CA ASN A 331 17.76 -29.55 -59.32
C ASN A 331 18.75 -30.74 -59.52
N PRO A 332 18.96 -31.70 -58.58
CA PRO A 332 18.73 -31.76 -57.12
C PRO A 332 20.10 -31.60 -56.41
N PRO A 333 20.74 -32.54 -55.65
CA PRO A 333 20.39 -33.72 -54.80
C PRO A 333 20.54 -33.41 -53.27
N THR A 334 20.31 -34.26 -52.26
CA THR A 334 19.50 -35.47 -51.97
C THR A 334 19.61 -35.69 -50.44
N THR A 335 18.55 -35.90 -49.64
CA THR A 335 17.92 -37.19 -49.22
C THR A 335 16.51 -36.89 -48.64
N ALA A 336 15.38 -37.45 -49.11
CA ALA A 336 14.85 -38.81 -48.87
C ALA A 336 14.71 -39.14 -47.36
N ILE A 337 13.57 -39.58 -46.77
CA ILE A 337 12.52 -40.57 -47.15
C ILE A 337 11.17 -40.12 -46.48
N ALA A 338 10.05 -39.88 -47.18
CA ALA A 338 8.88 -40.77 -47.49
C ALA A 338 7.99 -41.22 -46.28
N ALA A 339 6.63 -41.32 -46.32
CA ALA A 339 5.58 -40.86 -47.27
C ALA A 339 4.14 -41.04 -46.65
N GLU A 340 3.09 -40.57 -47.37
CA GLU A 340 1.65 -40.97 -47.32
C GLU A 340 0.78 -40.58 -46.08
N ASP A 341 -0.51 -40.18 -46.18
CA ASP A 341 -1.41 -39.90 -47.33
C ASP A 341 -2.63 -38.97 -46.95
N GLU A 342 -3.40 -38.54 -47.96
CA GLU A 342 -4.78 -37.98 -47.99
C GLU A 342 -5.14 -36.61 -47.34
N ALA A 343 -6.32 -36.09 -47.73
CA ALA A 343 -6.72 -34.67 -47.73
C ALA A 343 -8.02 -34.39 -46.91
N PRO A 344 -8.78 -33.29 -47.14
CA PRO A 344 -8.50 -31.94 -46.64
C PRO A 344 -9.64 -31.36 -45.76
N GLU A 345 -9.33 -30.55 -44.74
CA GLU A 345 -10.37 -29.75 -44.04
C GLU A 345 -9.87 -28.43 -43.42
N ALA A 346 -10.83 -27.56 -43.04
CA ALA A 346 -10.67 -26.12 -42.79
C ALA A 346 -9.92 -25.74 -41.48
N PRO A 347 -9.37 -24.51 -41.35
CA PRO A 347 -8.58 -24.11 -40.19
C PRO A 347 -9.41 -23.99 -38.91
N SER A 348 -8.90 -24.59 -37.84
CA SER A 348 -9.48 -24.61 -36.50
C SER A 348 -9.23 -23.32 -35.72
N TYR A 349 -10.28 -22.73 -35.16
CA TYR A 349 -10.16 -21.78 -34.05
C TYR A 349 -10.06 -22.57 -32.74
N GLN A 350 -8.94 -22.42 -32.03
CA GLN A 350 -8.69 -23.13 -30.79
C GLN A 350 -9.11 -22.29 -29.58
N SER A 351 -10.27 -22.61 -29.00
CA SER A 351 -10.72 -22.08 -27.70
C SER A 351 -11.10 -23.23 -26.78
N LEU A 352 -10.43 -23.37 -25.64
CA LEU A 352 -10.77 -24.36 -24.61
C LEU A 352 -11.40 -23.70 -23.37
N PRO A 353 -12.25 -24.44 -22.60
CA PRO A 353 -13.40 -23.82 -21.95
C PRO A 353 -13.28 -23.65 -20.43
N ILE A 354 -14.12 -22.75 -19.90
CA ILE A 354 -14.41 -22.61 -18.47
C ILE A 354 -15.30 -23.77 -18.03
N SER A 355 -14.90 -24.47 -16.96
CA SER A 355 -15.68 -25.57 -16.38
C SER A 355 -16.71 -25.06 -15.39
N THR A 356 -18.00 -25.30 -15.69
CA THR A 356 -19.11 -25.18 -14.73
C THR A 356 -19.83 -26.51 -14.70
N ASN A 357 -19.94 -27.17 -13.54
CA ASN A 357 -20.75 -28.37 -13.39
C ASN A 357 -21.84 -28.18 -12.32
N GLY A 358 -23.04 -28.62 -12.65
CA GLY A 358 -24.26 -28.35 -11.88
C GLY A 358 -24.80 -29.55 -11.11
N SER A 359 -25.84 -29.27 -10.34
CA SER A 359 -26.56 -30.22 -9.49
C SER A 359 -27.77 -30.86 -10.18
N ASN A 360 -27.96 -32.18 -10.05
CA ASN A 360 -29.29 -32.84 -9.83
C ASN A 360 -29.23 -34.38 -9.88
N LYS A 361 -29.74 -35.05 -8.82
CA LYS A 361 -30.55 -36.30 -8.92
C LYS A 361 -31.28 -36.62 -7.60
N ARG A 362 -32.40 -37.35 -7.69
CA ARG A 362 -33.37 -37.63 -6.60
C ARG A 362 -33.30 -39.10 -6.11
N ARG A 363 -33.62 -39.33 -4.81
CA ARG A 363 -34.29 -40.49 -4.11
C ARG A 363 -34.31 -41.90 -4.80
N ARG A 364 -34.22 -43.06 -4.11
CA ARG A 364 -34.88 -43.48 -2.83
C ARG A 364 -34.36 -44.86 -2.28
N VAL A 365 -34.20 -45.03 -0.95
CA VAL A 365 -34.39 -46.21 0.00
C VAL A 365 -33.79 -47.61 -0.37
N ASP A 366 -33.03 -48.32 0.49
CA ASP A 366 -33.39 -49.12 1.72
C ASP A 366 -32.23 -49.11 2.77
N VAL A 367 -32.45 -48.90 4.08
CA VAL A 367 -32.81 -49.85 5.20
C VAL A 367 -31.71 -50.87 5.60
N ALA A 368 -30.98 -50.58 6.68
CA ALA A 368 -30.74 -51.45 7.87
C ALA A 368 -29.79 -50.77 8.90
N ASP A 369 -29.97 -51.16 10.17
CA ASP A 369 -29.32 -50.77 11.44
C ASP A 369 -27.86 -50.24 11.43
N ASP A 370 -27.58 -49.17 12.20
CA ASP A 370 -27.14 -49.28 13.61
C ASP A 370 -27.18 -47.89 14.34
N PHE A 371 -27.32 -47.86 15.67
CA PHE A 371 -27.48 -46.64 16.50
C PHE A 371 -26.65 -46.72 17.79
N PRO A 372 -25.90 -45.66 18.16
CA PRO A 372 -26.14 -44.97 19.44
C PRO A 372 -25.98 -43.44 19.28
N ASP A 373 -26.92 -42.57 19.66
CA ASP A 373 -27.46 -42.22 21.00
C ASP A 373 -26.44 -41.66 22.00
N LEU A 374 -26.93 -40.71 22.82
CA LEU A 374 -26.27 -39.86 23.83
C LEU A 374 -25.40 -38.72 23.27
N GLY A 375 -25.70 -37.45 23.52
CA GLY A 375 -26.87 -36.87 24.18
C GLY A 375 -26.78 -35.33 24.17
N GLY A 376 -27.93 -34.65 24.13
CA GLY A 376 -28.00 -33.20 24.31
C GLY A 376 -28.72 -32.89 25.61
N ASP A 377 -28.08 -32.11 26.48
CA ASP A 377 -28.76 -31.43 27.59
C ASP A 377 -28.09 -30.07 27.82
N ASP A 378 -28.91 -29.04 27.96
CA ASP A 378 -28.47 -27.65 28.07
C ASP A 378 -28.21 -27.32 29.54
N GLY A 379 -26.94 -27.10 29.89
CA GLY A 379 -26.52 -26.76 31.25
C GLY A 379 -26.98 -25.37 31.71
N ILE A 380 -28.26 -25.24 32.07
CA ILE A 380 -28.84 -24.09 32.75
C ILE A 380 -29.11 -24.48 34.21
N ASP A 381 -28.38 -23.86 35.14
CA ASP A 381 -28.53 -24.10 36.57
C ASP A 381 -29.96 -23.82 37.07
N ALA A 382 -30.47 -24.72 37.92
CA ALA A 382 -31.83 -24.66 38.45
C ALA A 382 -32.12 -23.34 39.19
N ASP A 383 -31.13 -22.80 39.89
CA ASP A 383 -31.20 -21.55 40.65
C ASP A 383 -31.53 -20.34 39.75
N VAL A 384 -31.06 -20.34 38.50
CA VAL A 384 -31.33 -19.27 37.51
C VAL A 384 -32.77 -19.34 37.01
N ALA A 385 -33.33 -20.55 36.88
CA ALA A 385 -34.71 -20.76 36.48
C ALA A 385 -35.73 -20.40 37.59
N GLU A 386 -35.31 -20.39 38.85
CA GLU A 386 -36.15 -19.97 39.99
C GLU A 386 -36.17 -18.44 40.13
N MET A 387 -35.01 -17.76 40.05
CA MET A 387 -34.94 -16.29 40.04
C MET A 387 -35.86 -15.63 38.98
N LEU A 388 -35.87 -16.19 37.75
CA LEU A 388 -36.71 -15.67 36.66
C LEU A 388 -38.21 -15.87 36.87
N LYS A 389 -38.63 -16.72 37.80
CA LYS A 389 -40.05 -16.87 38.18
C LYS A 389 -40.48 -15.86 39.24
N GLU A 390 -39.62 -15.48 40.17
CA GLU A 390 -39.99 -14.53 41.24
C GLU A 390 -40.11 -13.09 40.73
N GLU A 391 -39.24 -12.64 39.82
CA GLU A 391 -39.37 -11.30 39.21
C GLU A 391 -40.65 -11.12 38.37
N SER A 392 -41.34 -12.20 38.00
CA SER A 392 -42.60 -12.13 37.23
C SER A 392 -43.85 -11.85 38.09
N LYS A 393 -43.70 -11.62 39.41
CA LYS A 393 -44.81 -11.65 40.36
C LYS A 393 -44.84 -10.55 41.43
N SER A 394 -44.20 -9.41 41.17
CA SER A 394 -44.36 -8.16 41.95
C SER A 394 -44.69 -6.97 41.05
#